data_AF-A0A3M8T1F2-F1
#
_entry.id   AF-A0A3M8T1F2-F1
#
_cell.length_a   1.000
_cell.length_b   1.000
_cell.length_c   1.000
_cell.angle_alpha   90.00
_cell.angle_beta   90.00
_cell.angle_gamma   90.00
#
_symmetry.space_group_name_H-M   'P 1'
#
loop_
_entity.id
_entity.type
_entity.pdbx_description
1 polymer ?
#
loop_
_entity_poly.entity_id
_entity_poly.type
_entity_poly.pdbx_seq_one_letter_code
_entity_poly.pdbx_strand_id
1 'polypeptide(L)'
;MSARNTPVLLTAIAAAALAGYGVRSMMAASPSSADIAALEARIQVLEQHQTGTGGTATNSAHGVARSDPLPGGPSPTSSATRPGGGLRMGEQTVSPQEMARMQAVRAAQLDAAFRREPLDASWAMQAENALQAAARSDALIATGITPTAVDTQCRSRQCRVLARFKPGDDIEGWMSSYALSTATSMARAETVVRQLPDGSSELVIVGTRP
;
A
#
# COMPACT_ATOMS: atom_id res chain seq x y z
N MET A 1 33.34 -61.56 33.89
CA MET A 1 33.24 -60.57 32.79
C MET A 1 31.85 -59.95 32.90
N SER A 2 31.58 -59.01 33.82
CA SER A 2 31.89 -57.57 33.81
C SER A 2 31.56 -56.90 32.47
N ALA A 3 30.75 -55.85 32.36
CA ALA A 3 30.00 -55.08 33.34
C ALA A 3 28.87 -54.31 32.62
N ARG A 4 27.78 -54.06 33.34
CA ARG A 4 26.70 -53.12 32.99
C ARG A 4 27.25 -51.69 32.99
N ASN A 5 26.84 -50.86 32.04
CA ASN A 5 26.99 -49.41 32.18
C ASN A 5 25.87 -48.65 31.45
N THR A 6 24.87 -48.23 32.21
CA THR A 6 24.02 -47.06 31.94
C THR A 6 24.56 -45.88 32.76
N PRO A 7 24.52 -44.66 32.23
CA PRO A 7 23.64 -43.63 32.81
C PRO A 7 23.03 -42.74 31.71
N VAL A 8 21.70 -42.62 31.55
CA VAL A 8 20.79 -41.66 32.23
C VAL A 8 21.48 -40.50 32.97
N LEU A 9 21.53 -39.35 32.31
CA LEU A 9 21.65 -38.00 32.92
C LEU A 9 21.01 -37.01 31.92
N LEU A 10 19.74 -36.65 32.05
CA LEU A 10 19.26 -35.46 32.79
C LEU A 10 20.03 -34.17 32.42
N THR A 11 19.74 -33.60 31.25
CA THR A 11 19.94 -32.16 31.00
C THR A 11 18.65 -31.42 31.28
N ALA A 12 18.66 -30.76 32.43
CA ALA A 12 17.60 -29.95 32.97
C ALA A 12 17.38 -28.66 32.15
N ILE A 13 16.09 -28.40 31.91
CA ILE A 13 15.39 -27.12 31.91
C ILE A 13 16.29 -25.92 32.25
N ALA A 14 16.62 -25.11 31.24
CA ALA A 14 17.01 -23.72 31.40
C ALA A 14 15.87 -22.82 30.90
N ALA A 15 14.78 -22.82 31.66
CA ALA A 15 13.75 -21.79 31.60
C ALA A 15 14.05 -20.80 32.74
N ALA A 16 14.83 -19.76 32.44
CA ALA A 16 15.07 -18.66 33.36
C ALA A 16 15.05 -17.34 32.60
N ALA A 17 13.85 -16.77 32.54
CA ALA A 17 13.55 -15.35 32.70
C ALA A 17 14.59 -14.34 32.19
N LEU A 18 14.47 -13.99 30.91
CA LEU A 18 14.73 -12.61 30.45
C LEU A 18 13.39 -11.91 30.21
N ALA A 19 12.59 -11.81 31.29
CA ALA A 19 11.50 -10.85 31.40
C ALA A 19 12.10 -9.58 32.04
N GLY A 20 12.50 -8.62 31.23
CA GLY A 20 13.13 -7.41 31.76
C GLY A 20 13.55 -6.33 30.77
N TYR A 21 13.38 -6.53 29.46
CA TYR A 21 13.47 -5.41 28.53
C TYR A 21 12.10 -4.78 28.40
N GLY A 22 11.89 -3.73 29.21
CA GLY A 22 10.78 -2.82 29.07
C GLY A 22 10.76 -2.23 27.68
N VAL A 23 9.91 -2.80 26.82
CA VAL A 23 9.34 -2.11 25.68
C VAL A 23 8.50 -0.99 26.29
N ARG A 24 9.13 0.17 26.46
CA ARG A 24 8.42 1.42 26.73
C ARG A 24 7.67 1.73 25.45
N SER A 25 6.50 1.09 25.32
CA SER A 25 5.52 1.35 24.29
C SER A 25 5.26 2.85 24.29
N MET A 26 5.90 3.56 23.35
CA MET A 26 5.42 4.86 22.93
C MET A 26 4.07 4.59 22.28
N MET A 27 3.02 4.57 23.11
CA MET A 27 1.65 4.66 22.66
C MET A 27 1.54 6.05 22.01
N ALA A 28 1.86 6.13 20.72
CA ALA A 28 1.32 7.18 19.88
C ALA A 28 -0.20 7.04 20.01
N ALA A 29 -0.83 8.01 20.67
CA ALA A 29 -2.27 8.07 20.80
C ALA A 29 -2.85 7.89 19.40
N SER A 30 -3.53 6.76 19.18
CA SER A 30 -4.23 6.55 17.93
C SER A 30 -5.26 7.68 17.82
N PRO A 31 -5.32 8.42 16.71
CA PRO A 31 -6.28 9.51 16.56
C PRO A 31 -7.67 8.96 16.86
N SER A 32 -8.40 9.66 17.73
CA SER A 32 -9.73 9.21 18.12
C SER A 32 -10.65 9.24 16.90
N SER A 33 -11.73 8.46 16.91
CA SER A 33 -12.71 8.50 15.82
C SER A 33 -13.28 9.92 15.60
N ALA A 34 -13.29 10.75 16.65
CA ALA A 34 -13.69 12.15 16.57
C ALA A 34 -12.66 13.01 15.81
N ASP A 35 -11.36 12.75 15.97
CA ASP A 35 -10.31 13.48 15.24
C ASP A 35 -10.35 13.19 13.74
N ILE A 36 -10.65 11.93 13.37
CA ILE A 36 -10.81 11.52 11.97
C ILE A 36 -12.03 12.23 11.35
N ALA A 37 -13.18 12.22 12.03
CA ALA A 37 -14.39 12.90 11.54
C ALA A 37 -14.20 14.43 11.41
N ALA A 38 -13.48 15.05 12.35
CA ALA A 38 -13.16 16.48 12.29
C ALA A 38 -12.22 16.80 11.11
N LEU A 39 -11.30 15.89 10.78
CA LEU A 39 -10.41 16.06 9.63
C LEU A 39 -11.18 15.93 8.30
N GLU A 40 -12.07 14.95 8.18
CA GLU A 40 -12.93 14.77 7.00
C GLU A 40 -13.82 15.98 6.74
N ALA A 41 -14.42 16.56 7.79
CA ALA A 41 -15.22 17.78 7.67
C ALA A 41 -14.40 18.98 7.15
N ARG A 42 -13.14 19.14 7.61
CA ARG A 42 -12.25 20.21 7.13
C ARG A 42 -11.87 20.02 5.66
N ILE A 43 -11.67 18.78 5.21
CA ILE A 43 -11.37 18.49 3.80
C ILE A 43 -12.56 18.87 2.91
N GLN A 44 -13.79 18.50 3.28
CA GLN A 44 -14.99 18.87 2.50
C GLN A 44 -15.18 20.38 2.36
N VAL A 45 -14.91 21.15 3.42
CA VAL A 45 -14.97 22.62 3.36
C VAL A 45 -13.93 23.18 2.36
N LEU A 46 -12.72 22.62 2.33
CA LEU A 46 -11.68 23.04 1.40
C LEU A 46 -12.02 22.67 -0.06
N GLU A 47 -12.65 21.52 -0.30
CA GLU A 47 -13.12 21.11 -1.64
C GLU A 47 -14.22 22.05 -2.17
N GLN A 48 -15.18 22.43 -1.33
CA GLN A 48 -16.23 23.38 -1.72
C GLN A 48 -15.66 24.74 -2.12
N HIS A 49 -14.63 25.21 -1.40
CA HIS A 49 -13.94 26.46 -1.74
C HIS A 49 -13.20 26.41 -3.08
N GLN A 50 -12.69 25.25 -3.50
CA GLN A 50 -12.02 25.11 -4.80
C GLN A 50 -13.02 25.04 -5.96
N THR A 51 -14.18 24.42 -5.77
CA THR A 51 -15.22 24.34 -6.80
C THR A 51 -15.92 25.67 -7.10
N GLY A 52 -15.86 26.65 -6.19
CA GLY A 52 -16.54 27.95 -6.34
C GLY A 52 -15.84 28.99 -7.22
N THR A 53 -14.57 28.77 -7.61
CA THR A 53 -13.77 29.72 -8.42
C THR A 53 -13.68 29.40 -9.91
N GLY A 54 -14.37 28.34 -10.38
CA GLY A 54 -14.45 27.98 -11.80
C GLY A 54 -15.55 28.77 -12.52
N GLY A 55 -15.20 29.95 -13.05
CA GLY A 55 -16.11 30.83 -13.77
C GLY A 55 -16.90 30.16 -14.90
N THR A 56 -18.18 30.53 -14.96
CA THR A 56 -19.11 30.35 -16.08
C THR A 56 -18.50 30.79 -17.41
N ALA A 57 -18.09 29.84 -18.24
CA ALA A 57 -17.90 30.03 -19.67
C ALA A 57 -19.11 29.45 -20.40
N THR A 58 -20.10 30.30 -20.68
CA THR A 58 -21.21 30.01 -21.58
C THR A 58 -20.70 29.95 -23.01
N ASN A 59 -20.54 28.75 -23.58
CA ASN A 59 -20.34 28.60 -25.02
C ASN A 59 -21.65 28.16 -25.68
N SER A 60 -22.22 29.12 -26.39
CA SER A 60 -23.40 28.99 -27.23
C SER A 60 -23.17 28.04 -28.41
N ALA A 61 -24.19 27.24 -28.65
CA ALA A 61 -24.64 26.62 -29.89
C ALA A 61 -23.84 26.89 -31.19
N HIS A 62 -23.48 25.81 -31.88
CA HIS A 62 -23.68 25.68 -33.33
C HIS A 62 -23.83 24.20 -33.70
N GLY A 63 -25.03 23.83 -34.15
CA GLY A 63 -25.22 22.59 -34.90
C GLY A 63 -24.63 22.72 -36.30
N VAL A 64 -24.44 21.59 -36.98
CA VAL A 64 -24.95 21.30 -38.34
C VAL A 64 -24.36 19.97 -38.84
N ALA A 65 -25.26 19.18 -39.41
CA ALA A 65 -25.16 18.17 -40.47
C ALA A 65 -24.49 16.80 -40.24
N ARG A 66 -25.37 15.81 -40.42
CA ARG A 66 -25.14 14.45 -40.93
C ARG A 66 -24.44 14.46 -42.30
N SER A 67 -23.55 13.48 -42.50
CA SER A 67 -23.31 12.83 -43.80
C SER A 67 -22.83 11.39 -43.57
N ASP A 68 -23.46 10.44 -44.25
CA ASP A 68 -23.20 8.99 -44.27
C ASP A 68 -21.83 8.60 -44.87
N PRO A 69 -21.32 7.38 -44.61
CA PRO A 69 -20.05 6.88 -45.15
C PRO A 69 -20.22 6.12 -46.47
N LEU A 70 -19.26 6.31 -47.40
CA LEU A 70 -18.99 5.37 -48.49
C LEU A 70 -17.47 5.10 -48.61
N PRO A 71 -17.05 3.91 -49.07
CA PRO A 71 -15.68 3.43 -48.98
C PRO A 71 -14.87 3.61 -50.28
N GLY A 72 -13.56 3.83 -50.13
CA GLY A 72 -12.56 3.55 -51.16
C GLY A 72 -11.88 4.77 -51.78
N GLY A 73 -10.57 4.92 -51.53
CA GLY A 73 -9.71 5.82 -52.31
C GLY A 73 -8.51 6.36 -51.52
N PRO A 74 -7.26 6.23 -52.00
CA PRO A 74 -6.06 6.63 -51.27
C PRO A 74 -5.56 8.05 -51.59
N SER A 75 -4.96 8.68 -50.55
CA SER A 75 -3.99 9.80 -50.56
C SER A 75 -4.54 11.21 -50.93
N PRO A 76 -3.87 12.35 -50.61
CA PRO A 76 -2.62 12.59 -49.87
C PRO A 76 -2.69 13.69 -48.78
N THR A 77 -1.55 13.90 -48.10
CA THR A 77 -1.08 15.08 -47.34
C THR A 77 -1.91 16.37 -47.41
N SER A 78 -2.47 16.77 -46.27
CA SER A 78 -2.63 18.16 -45.82
C SER A 78 -3.15 18.15 -44.38
N SER A 79 -2.23 17.93 -43.43
CA SER A 79 -2.54 18.16 -42.02
C SER A 79 -2.61 19.66 -41.80
N ALA A 80 -3.80 20.21 -42.00
CA ALA A 80 -4.14 21.55 -41.58
C ALA A 80 -3.82 21.70 -40.09
N THR A 81 -2.87 22.59 -39.80
CA THR A 81 -2.63 23.15 -38.47
C THR A 81 -3.93 23.78 -37.98
N ARG A 82 -4.75 22.99 -37.30
CA ARG A 82 -5.80 23.49 -36.42
C ARG A 82 -5.07 24.19 -35.27
N PRO A 83 -5.33 25.48 -35.00
CA PRO A 83 -4.96 26.07 -33.72
C PRO A 83 -5.87 25.42 -32.68
N GLY A 84 -5.44 24.23 -32.23
CA GLY A 84 -6.03 23.57 -31.09
C GLY A 84 -5.89 24.53 -29.92
N GLY A 85 -7.03 25.05 -29.45
CA GLY A 85 -7.14 25.66 -28.14
C GLY A 85 -6.72 24.63 -27.12
N GLY A 86 -5.41 24.54 -26.89
CA GLY A 86 -4.83 23.76 -25.82
C GLY A 86 -5.32 24.43 -24.54
N LEU A 87 -6.41 23.90 -23.99
CA LEU A 87 -6.69 24.00 -22.58
C LEU A 87 -5.45 23.44 -21.89
N ARG A 88 -4.50 24.32 -21.61
CA ARG A 88 -3.45 24.10 -20.63
C ARG A 88 -4.20 23.95 -19.32
N MET A 89 -4.72 22.74 -19.07
CA MET A 89 -5.01 22.32 -17.71
C MET A 89 -3.72 22.58 -16.97
N GLY A 90 -3.73 23.64 -16.15
CA GLY A 90 -2.57 24.04 -15.38
C GLY A 90 -2.06 22.78 -14.69
N GLU A 91 -0.83 22.42 -15.03
CA GLU A 91 -0.13 21.30 -14.44
C GLU A 91 0.07 21.64 -12.96
N GLN A 92 -0.96 21.40 -12.16
CA GLN A 92 -0.93 21.55 -10.72
C GLN A 92 -0.08 20.39 -10.22
N THR A 93 1.24 20.63 -10.19
CA THR A 93 2.19 19.72 -9.58
C THR A 93 1.86 19.65 -8.09
N VAL A 94 1.35 18.49 -7.66
CA VAL A 94 1.07 18.24 -6.25
C VAL A 94 2.38 18.34 -5.49
N SER A 95 2.43 19.20 -4.47
CA SER A 95 3.64 19.38 -3.68
C SER A 95 4.05 18.05 -3.00
N PRO A 96 5.35 17.77 -2.78
CA PRO A 96 5.79 16.55 -2.11
C PRO A 96 5.17 16.38 -0.71
N GLN A 97 4.95 17.49 -0.01
CA GLN A 97 4.31 17.48 1.31
C GLN A 97 2.84 17.05 1.24
N GLU A 98 2.13 17.45 0.18
CA GLU A 98 0.74 17.05 -0.04
C GLU A 98 0.64 15.58 -0.45
N MET A 99 1.56 15.09 -1.30
CA MET A 99 1.64 13.66 -1.62
C MET A 99 1.85 12.80 -0.37
N ALA A 100 2.78 13.19 0.52
CA ALA A 100 3.03 12.48 1.76
C ALA A 100 1.80 12.46 2.69
N ARG A 101 1.04 13.57 2.73
CA ARG A 101 -0.23 13.64 3.46
C ARG A 101 -1.28 12.69 2.88
N MET A 102 -1.47 12.70 1.57
CA MET A 102 -2.42 11.79 0.90
C MET A 102 -2.06 10.32 1.15
N GLN A 103 -0.78 9.96 1.06
CA GLN A 103 -0.30 8.61 1.37
C GLN A 103 -0.59 8.24 2.83
N ALA A 104 -0.32 9.13 3.78
CA ALA A 104 -0.61 8.88 5.19
C ALA A 104 -2.10 8.67 5.46
N VAL A 105 -2.97 9.49 4.85
CA VAL A 105 -4.43 9.33 4.92
C VAL A 105 -4.86 7.99 4.32
N ARG A 106 -4.33 7.62 3.14
CA ARG A 106 -4.68 6.35 2.49
C ARG A 106 -4.25 5.15 3.32
N ALA A 107 -3.04 5.17 3.86
CA ALA A 107 -2.56 4.11 4.75
C ALA A 107 -3.45 3.97 6.00
N ALA A 108 -3.89 5.08 6.58
CA ALA A 108 -4.80 5.06 7.74
C ALA A 108 -6.19 4.49 7.38
N GLN A 109 -6.73 4.82 6.21
CA GLN A 109 -8.00 4.27 5.73
C GLN A 109 -7.92 2.75 5.53
N LEU A 110 -6.86 2.27 4.89
CA LEU A 110 -6.62 0.83 4.67
C LEU A 110 -6.49 0.09 6.01
N ASP A 111 -5.74 0.66 6.96
CA ASP A 111 -5.59 0.08 8.29
C ASP A 111 -6.91 0.04 9.07
N ALA A 112 -7.71 1.11 9.01
CA ALA A 112 -9.02 1.17 9.64
C ALA A 112 -9.99 0.13 9.06
N ALA A 113 -9.98 -0.07 7.73
CA ALA A 113 -10.78 -1.11 7.07
C ALA A 113 -10.34 -2.50 7.52
N PHE A 114 -9.03 -2.78 7.53
CA PHE A 114 -8.48 -4.05 8.01
C PHE A 114 -8.90 -4.35 9.45
N ARG A 115 -8.76 -3.40 10.38
CA ARG A 115 -9.11 -3.62 11.80
C ARG A 115 -10.58 -3.97 12.03
N ARG A 116 -11.48 -3.55 11.14
CA ARG A 116 -12.92 -3.87 11.22
C ARG A 116 -13.26 -5.28 10.73
N GLU A 117 -12.37 -5.95 10.00
CA GLU A 117 -12.62 -7.31 9.54
C GLU A 117 -12.68 -8.29 10.73
N PRO A 118 -13.65 -9.22 10.76
CA PRO A 118 -13.66 -10.28 11.76
C PRO A 118 -12.44 -11.19 11.56
N LEU A 119 -11.98 -11.82 12.65
CA LEU A 119 -10.87 -12.77 12.61
C LEU A 119 -11.38 -14.18 12.28
N ASP A 120 -10.85 -14.79 11.21
CA ASP A 120 -10.93 -16.23 10.97
C ASP A 120 -9.56 -16.82 11.30
N ALA A 121 -9.39 -17.34 12.51
CA ALA A 121 -8.09 -17.82 12.98
C ALA A 121 -7.54 -18.97 12.12
N SER A 122 -8.42 -19.81 11.54
CA SER A 122 -8.01 -20.99 10.78
C SER A 122 -7.35 -20.63 9.45
N TRP A 123 -7.93 -19.64 8.75
CA TRP A 123 -7.38 -19.11 7.52
C TRP A 123 -6.24 -18.12 7.78
N ALA A 124 -6.42 -17.22 8.75
CA ALA A 124 -5.46 -16.15 9.04
C ALA A 124 -4.05 -16.68 9.30
N MET A 125 -3.90 -17.67 10.19
CA MET A 125 -2.58 -18.22 10.51
C MET A 125 -1.89 -18.87 9.31
N GLN A 126 -2.65 -19.58 8.47
CA GLN A 126 -2.10 -20.22 7.27
C GLN A 126 -1.65 -19.18 6.25
N ALA A 127 -2.47 -18.15 6.02
CA ALA A 127 -2.16 -17.06 5.12
C ALA A 127 -0.97 -16.23 5.62
N GLU A 128 -0.90 -15.92 6.92
CA GLU A 128 0.23 -15.21 7.54
C GLU A 128 1.54 -15.96 7.31
N ASN A 129 1.56 -17.28 7.56
CA ASN A 129 2.74 -18.10 7.35
C ASN A 129 3.18 -18.13 5.87
N ALA A 130 2.22 -18.24 4.94
CA ALA A 130 2.51 -18.24 3.51
C ALA A 130 3.11 -16.90 3.05
N LEU A 131 2.53 -15.78 3.49
CA LEU A 131 3.01 -14.44 3.17
C LEU A 131 4.38 -14.14 3.81
N GLN A 132 4.60 -14.56 5.06
CA GLN A 132 5.92 -14.42 5.71
C GLN A 132 7.00 -15.27 5.04
N ALA A 133 6.65 -16.49 4.60
CA ALA A 133 7.56 -17.33 3.82
C ALA A 133 7.88 -16.69 2.47
N ALA A 134 6.89 -16.13 1.79
CA ALA A 134 7.05 -15.44 0.52
C ALA A 134 8.02 -14.24 0.65
N ALA A 135 7.93 -13.47 1.75
CA ALA A 135 8.84 -12.35 2.05
C ALA A 135 10.31 -12.76 2.25
N ARG A 136 10.58 -14.07 2.43
CA ARG A 136 11.92 -14.66 2.60
C ARG A 136 12.29 -15.60 1.45
N SER A 137 11.55 -15.55 0.35
CA SER A 137 11.81 -16.41 -0.81
C SER A 137 13.18 -16.13 -1.43
N ASP A 138 13.82 -17.17 -1.98
CA ASP A 138 15.11 -17.04 -2.65
C ASP A 138 15.08 -16.00 -3.79
N ALA A 139 13.92 -15.86 -4.45
CA ALA A 139 13.69 -14.83 -5.46
C ALA A 139 13.85 -13.41 -4.91
N LEU A 140 13.34 -13.14 -3.70
CA LEU A 140 13.52 -11.84 -3.04
C LEU A 140 14.95 -11.65 -2.54
N ILE A 141 15.56 -12.70 -1.99
CA ILE A 141 16.95 -12.64 -1.53
C ILE A 141 17.89 -12.32 -2.71
N ALA A 142 17.62 -12.86 -3.90
CA ALA A 142 18.39 -12.59 -5.11
C ALA A 142 18.35 -11.12 -5.57
N THR A 143 17.33 -10.35 -5.16
CA THR A 143 17.29 -8.89 -5.44
C THR A 143 18.30 -8.10 -4.60
N GLY A 144 18.84 -8.70 -3.52
CA GLY A 144 19.70 -8.01 -2.56
C GLY A 144 18.96 -7.02 -1.65
N ILE A 145 17.64 -6.88 -1.81
CA ILE A 145 16.81 -5.94 -1.07
C ILE A 145 16.07 -6.72 0.02
N THR A 146 16.30 -6.36 1.28
CA THR A 146 15.66 -7.03 2.42
C THR A 146 15.10 -5.99 3.38
N PRO A 147 13.78 -5.98 3.62
CA PRO A 147 13.20 -5.13 4.63
C PRO A 147 13.84 -5.40 5.98
N THR A 148 14.13 -4.35 6.72
CA THR A 148 14.60 -4.40 8.11
C THR A 148 13.59 -5.06 9.05
N ALA A 149 12.30 -4.98 8.71
CA ALA A 149 11.21 -5.64 9.40
C ALA A 149 10.08 -5.96 8.43
N VAL A 150 9.42 -7.10 8.64
CA VAL A 150 8.17 -7.48 7.97
C VAL A 150 7.19 -7.95 9.05
N ASP A 151 6.04 -7.28 9.15
CA ASP A 151 4.90 -7.69 9.97
C ASP A 151 3.77 -8.09 9.04
N THR A 152 3.14 -9.23 9.31
CA THR A 152 2.03 -9.76 8.50
C THR A 152 0.92 -10.16 9.43
N GLN A 153 -0.28 -9.65 9.15
CA GLN A 153 -1.48 -9.96 9.91
C GLN A 153 -2.62 -10.24 8.94
N CYS A 154 -3.32 -11.35 9.10
CA CYS A 154 -4.49 -11.71 8.32
C CYS A 154 -5.73 -11.77 9.20
N ARG A 155 -6.89 -11.45 8.62
CA ARG A 155 -8.20 -11.49 9.29
C ARG A 155 -9.09 -12.53 8.66
N SER A 156 -10.30 -12.22 8.20
CA SER A 156 -11.16 -13.22 7.54
C SER A 156 -11.06 -13.16 6.02
N ARG A 157 -10.91 -11.96 5.47
CA ARG A 157 -10.87 -11.71 4.03
C ARG A 157 -9.69 -10.89 3.58
N GLN A 158 -8.96 -10.29 4.52
CA GLN A 158 -7.88 -9.36 4.23
C GLN A 158 -6.61 -9.75 4.96
N CYS A 159 -5.47 -9.48 4.34
CA CYS A 159 -4.15 -9.52 4.94
C CYS A 159 -3.50 -8.14 4.83
N ARG A 160 -2.84 -7.71 5.90
CA ARG A 160 -2.02 -6.51 5.96
C ARG A 160 -0.57 -6.93 6.12
N VAL A 161 0.29 -6.45 5.22
CA VAL A 161 1.74 -6.61 5.28
C VAL A 161 2.36 -5.24 5.46
N LEU A 162 3.20 -5.10 6.47
CA LEU A 162 3.99 -3.90 6.73
C LEU A 162 5.47 -4.26 6.56
N ALA A 163 6.15 -3.63 5.62
CA ALA A 163 7.58 -3.85 5.37
C ALA A 163 8.35 -2.53 5.53
N ARG A 164 9.43 -2.54 6.31
CA ARG A 164 10.26 -1.36 6.56
C ARG A 164 11.60 -1.46 5.87
N PHE A 165 11.98 -0.43 5.14
CA PHE A 165 13.17 -0.37 4.30
C PHE A 165 14.12 0.72 4.75
N LYS A 166 15.41 0.52 4.52
CA LYS A 166 16.42 1.56 4.76
C LYS A 166 16.27 2.68 3.73
N PRO A 167 16.76 3.89 4.05
CA PRO A 167 16.81 4.97 3.07
C PRO A 167 17.57 4.51 1.81
N GLY A 168 16.96 4.66 0.63
CA GLY A 168 17.58 4.32 -0.66
C GLY A 168 17.39 2.88 -1.15
N ASP A 169 16.71 2.01 -0.38
CA ASP A 169 16.35 0.68 -0.86
C ASP A 169 15.35 0.76 -2.04
N ASP A 170 15.46 -0.15 -3.01
CA ASP A 170 14.53 -0.26 -4.15
C ASP A 170 13.25 -1.01 -3.74
N ILE A 171 12.30 -0.25 -3.19
CA ILE A 171 11.01 -0.78 -2.72
C ILE A 171 10.18 -1.34 -3.89
N GLU A 172 10.27 -0.75 -5.08
CA GLU A 172 9.48 -1.16 -6.25
C GLU A 172 9.91 -2.54 -6.77
N GLY A 173 11.22 -2.79 -6.84
CA GLY A 173 11.79 -4.10 -7.19
C GLY A 173 11.41 -5.18 -6.19
N TRP A 174 11.50 -4.87 -4.89
CA TRP A 174 11.06 -5.79 -3.83
C TRP A 174 9.55 -6.06 -3.92
N MET A 175 8.74 -5.02 -4.07
CA MET A 175 7.27 -5.10 -4.14
C MET A 175 6.81 -5.95 -5.33
N SER A 176 7.42 -5.75 -6.50
CA SER A 176 7.08 -6.52 -7.71
C SER A 176 7.38 -8.02 -7.52
N SER A 177 8.55 -8.33 -6.95
CA SER A 177 8.95 -9.71 -6.64
C SER A 177 8.05 -10.34 -5.57
N TYR A 178 7.72 -9.59 -4.53
CA TYR A 178 6.82 -10.03 -3.47
C TYR A 178 5.40 -10.30 -4.00
N ALA A 179 4.86 -9.42 -4.85
CA ALA A 179 3.56 -9.60 -5.48
C ALA A 179 3.49 -10.89 -6.31
N LEU A 180 4.53 -11.20 -7.08
CA LEU A 180 4.61 -12.45 -7.84
C LEU A 180 4.63 -13.67 -6.92
N SER A 181 5.40 -13.63 -5.84
CA SER A 181 5.49 -14.73 -4.87
C SER A 181 4.20 -14.96 -4.06
N THR A 182 3.33 -13.96 -3.98
CA THR A 182 2.11 -13.98 -3.16
C THR A 182 0.81 -14.01 -3.97
N ALA A 183 0.88 -14.11 -5.29
CA ALA A 183 -0.28 -14.08 -6.19
C ALA A 183 -1.34 -15.15 -5.89
N THR A 184 -0.95 -16.28 -5.29
CA THR A 184 -1.88 -17.34 -4.87
C THR A 184 -2.52 -17.11 -3.50
N SER A 185 -1.96 -16.19 -2.70
CA SER A 185 -2.44 -15.86 -1.35
C SER A 185 -3.23 -14.54 -1.30
N MET A 186 -3.02 -13.65 -2.28
CA MET A 186 -3.72 -12.37 -2.41
C MET A 186 -4.18 -12.16 -3.86
N ALA A 187 -5.49 -12.10 -4.09
CA ALA A 187 -6.03 -11.88 -5.44
C ALA A 187 -6.00 -10.41 -5.88
N ARG A 188 -6.11 -9.49 -4.93
CA ARG A 188 -6.00 -8.05 -5.16
C ARG A 188 -5.21 -7.46 -4.01
N ALA A 189 -4.35 -6.50 -4.30
CA ALA A 189 -3.56 -5.81 -3.30
C ALA A 189 -3.56 -4.31 -3.58
N GLU A 190 -3.72 -3.54 -2.51
CA GLU A 190 -3.51 -2.11 -2.51
C GLU A 190 -2.22 -1.80 -1.76
N THR A 191 -1.40 -0.90 -2.31
CA THR A 191 -0.07 -0.60 -1.79
C THR A 191 0.08 0.89 -1.52
N VAL A 192 0.66 1.24 -0.38
CA VAL A 192 1.05 2.61 -0.05
C VAL A 192 2.47 2.60 0.50
N VAL A 193 3.34 3.42 -0.06
CA VAL A 193 4.66 3.70 0.52
C VAL A 193 4.56 5.00 1.29
N ARG A 194 5.07 5.01 2.52
CA ARG A 194 5.19 6.22 3.34
C ARG A 194 6.62 6.39 3.80
N GLN A 195 7.14 7.60 3.67
CA GLN A 195 8.43 7.96 4.24
C GLN A 195 8.28 8.28 5.73
N LEU A 196 9.16 7.73 6.55
CA LEU A 196 9.20 7.95 7.99
C LEU A 196 10.15 9.12 8.33
N PRO A 197 10.02 9.75 9.51
CA PRO A 197 10.83 10.92 9.90
C PRO A 197 12.34 10.66 9.97
N ASP A 198 12.76 9.40 10.13
CA ASP A 198 14.16 8.97 10.13
C ASP A 198 14.73 8.75 8.71
N GLY A 199 13.93 9.02 7.68
CA GLY A 199 14.27 8.81 6.27
C GLY A 199 14.07 7.38 5.77
N SER A 200 13.70 6.44 6.64
CA SER A 200 13.29 5.09 6.25
C SER A 200 11.94 5.11 5.53
N SER A 201 11.59 4.00 4.88
CA SER A 201 10.32 3.88 4.17
C SER A 201 9.53 2.70 4.70
N GLU A 202 8.22 2.86 4.84
CA GLU A 202 7.29 1.82 5.23
C GLU A 202 6.33 1.55 4.06
N LEU A 203 6.38 0.33 3.54
CA LEU A 203 5.42 -0.18 2.58
C LEU A 203 4.27 -0.86 3.33
N VAL A 204 3.05 -0.40 3.05
CA VAL A 204 1.81 -0.99 3.51
C VAL A 204 1.15 -1.69 2.34
N ILE A 205 0.92 -2.99 2.45
CA ILE A 205 0.17 -3.78 1.48
C ILE A 205 -1.09 -4.29 2.19
N VAL A 206 -2.26 -4.01 1.63
CA VAL A 206 -3.51 -4.63 2.06
C VAL A 206 -4.07 -5.45 0.91
N GLY A 207 -4.04 -6.76 1.08
CA GLY A 207 -4.54 -7.71 0.09
C GLY A 207 -5.81 -8.40 0.52
N THR A 208 -6.65 -8.79 -0.45
CA THR A 208 -7.80 -9.64 -0.22
C THR A 208 -7.49 -11.08 -0.60
N ARG A 209 -8.02 -12.04 0.15
CA ARG A 209 -7.92 -13.46 -0.18
C ARG A 209 -8.50 -13.75 -1.58
N PRO A 210 -8.00 -14.77 -2.28
CA PRO A 210 -8.54 -15.22 -3.57
C PRO A 210 -9.96 -15.78 -3.48
#